data_AF-A0ABD3GQ30-F1
#
_entry.id   AF-A0ABD3GQ30-F1
#
_cell.length_a   1.000
_cell.length_b   1.000
_cell.length_c   1.000
_cell.angle_alpha   90.00
_cell.angle_beta   90.00
_cell.angle_gamma   90.00
#
_symmetry.space_group_name_H-M   'P 1'
#
loop_
_entity.id
_entity.type
_entity.pdbx_description
1 polymer ?
#
loop_
_entity_poly.entity_id
_entity_poly.type
_entity_poly.pdbx_seq_one_letter_code
_entity_poly.pdbx_strand_id
1 'polypeptide(L)'
;MDIIAQLQDQVNKIAYIAFNTVGSLQRDAPPARLSQNYPEPPELSAEALATINNEPKEAATSFMEGVKQFDALVAALPLNDGGEEAQLKKIAELQAENESVGKEVQEEMQAAERELKQLRELFHMAADNCLRLKPPS
;
A
#
# COMPACT_ATOMS: atom_id res chain seq x y z
N MET A 1 4.77 -0.51 -0.89
CA MET A 1 4.89 0.46 -2.01
C MET A 1 4.41 1.79 -1.47
N ASP A 2 5.13 2.89 -1.75
CA ASP A 2 4.77 4.22 -1.22
C ASP A 2 3.42 4.73 -1.78
N ILE A 3 2.68 5.55 -1.02
CA ILE A 3 1.36 6.07 -1.43
C ILE A 3 1.50 6.98 -2.66
N ILE A 4 2.60 7.76 -2.76
CA ILE A 4 2.85 8.62 -3.92
C ILE A 4 3.09 7.77 -5.17
N ALA A 5 3.87 6.69 -5.06
CA ALA A 5 4.07 5.76 -6.16
C ALA A 5 2.75 5.10 -6.62
N GLN A 6 1.89 4.69 -5.67
CA GLN A 6 0.57 4.14 -5.98
C GLN A 6 -0.34 5.16 -6.69
N LEU A 7 -0.30 6.44 -6.29
CA LEU A 7 -1.03 7.51 -6.98
C LEU A 7 -0.54 7.69 -8.43
N GLN A 8 0.78 7.65 -8.66
CA GLN A 8 1.35 7.75 -10.00
C GLN A 8 0.91 6.58 -10.88
N ASP A 9 0.98 5.35 -10.38
CA ASP A 9 0.52 4.16 -11.09
C ASP A 9 -0.98 4.25 -11.41
N GLN A 10 -1.78 4.77 -10.48
CA GLN A 10 -3.21 4.90 -10.69
C GLN A 10 -3.57 5.96 -11.73
N VAL A 11 -2.88 7.10 -11.75
CA VAL A 11 -3.03 8.11 -12.80
C VAL A 11 -2.64 7.54 -14.16
N ASN A 12 -1.54 6.80 -14.23
CA ASN A 12 -1.10 6.14 -15.46
C ASN A 12 -2.15 5.13 -15.96
N LYS A 13 -2.75 4.35 -15.06
CA LYS A 13 -3.83 3.41 -15.37
C LYS A 13 -5.08 4.11 -15.92
N ILE A 14 -5.51 5.20 -15.26
CA ILE A 14 -6.67 6.00 -15.70
C ILE A 14 -6.41 6.58 -17.11
N ALA A 15 -5.22 7.16 -17.33
CA ALA A 15 -4.83 7.69 -18.63
C ALA A 15 -4.80 6.60 -19.71
N TYR A 16 -4.21 5.44 -19.40
CA TYR A 16 -4.18 4.28 -20.29
C TYR A 16 -5.59 3.83 -20.70
N ILE A 17 -6.51 3.71 -19.73
CA ILE A 17 -7.90 3.34 -20.03
C ILE A 17 -8.53 4.41 -20.93
N ALA A 18 -8.43 5.69 -20.57
CA ALA A 18 -9.04 6.77 -21.33
C ALA A 18 -8.57 6.83 -22.80
N PHE A 19 -7.24 6.80 -23.03
CA PHE A 19 -6.70 6.90 -24.38
C PHE A 19 -7.04 5.67 -25.24
N ASN A 20 -6.95 4.47 -24.67
CA ASN A 20 -7.27 3.26 -25.43
C ASN A 20 -8.76 3.15 -25.71
N THR A 21 -9.63 3.50 -24.76
CA THR A 21 -11.08 3.46 -24.98
C THR A 21 -11.51 4.47 -26.03
N VAL A 22 -11.00 5.70 -26.00
CA VAL A 22 -11.29 6.69 -27.04
C VAL A 22 -10.75 6.24 -28.40
N GLY A 23 -9.54 5.66 -28.44
CA GLY A 23 -8.96 5.11 -29.66
C GLY A 23 -9.79 3.96 -30.26
N SER A 24 -10.20 2.99 -29.44
CA SER A 24 -11.07 1.89 -29.87
C SER A 24 -12.43 2.40 -30.34
N LEU A 25 -13.05 3.34 -29.62
CA LEU A 25 -14.33 3.95 -30.02
C LEU A 25 -14.25 4.65 -31.38
N GLN A 26 -13.15 5.35 -31.66
CA GLN A 26 -12.95 6.01 -32.96
C GLN A 26 -12.67 5.02 -34.08
N ARG A 27 -11.85 3.99 -33.81
CA ARG A 27 -11.50 2.95 -34.79
C ARG A 27 -12.71 2.10 -35.18
N ASP A 28 -13.55 1.76 -34.20
CA ASP A 28 -14.64 0.81 -34.35
C ASP A 28 -16.01 1.49 -34.53
N ALA A 29 -16.03 2.82 -34.72
CA ALA A 29 -17.25 3.60 -34.90
C ALA A 29 -18.03 3.12 -36.14
N PRO A 30 -19.30 2.68 -35.99
CA PRO A 30 -20.12 2.29 -37.12
C PRO A 30 -20.52 3.52 -37.96
N PRO A 31 -20.64 3.40 -39.29
CA PRO A 31 -21.13 4.49 -40.12
C PRO A 31 -22.57 4.85 -39.75
N ALA A 32 -22.83 6.12 -39.44
CA ALA A 32 -24.17 6.62 -39.15
C ALA A 32 -24.79 7.25 -40.41
N ARG A 33 -26.04 6.87 -40.73
CA ARG A 33 -26.77 7.49 -41.84
C ARG A 33 -27.24 8.89 -41.43
N LEU A 34 -26.71 9.92 -42.09
CA LEU A 34 -27.01 11.33 -41.78
C LEU A 34 -28.36 11.81 -42.35
N SER A 35 -28.83 11.20 -43.45
CA SER A 35 -30.08 11.54 -44.12
C SER A 35 -30.59 10.37 -44.97
N GLN A 36 -31.88 10.36 -45.25
CA GLN A 36 -32.51 9.36 -46.13
C GLN A 36 -31.95 9.37 -47.56
N ASN A 37 -31.29 10.46 -47.98
CA ASN A 37 -30.69 10.55 -49.31
C ASN A 37 -29.35 9.81 -49.44
N TYR A 38 -28.78 9.30 -48.34
CA TYR A 38 -27.55 8.52 -48.37
C TYR A 38 -27.81 7.01 -48.43
N PRO A 39 -26.91 6.25 -49.07
CA PRO A 39 -26.93 4.79 -49.06
C PRO A 39 -26.96 4.23 -47.63
N GLU A 40 -27.56 3.05 -47.48
CA GLU A 40 -27.61 2.36 -46.20
C GLU A 40 -26.20 1.86 -45.82
N PRO A 41 -25.77 2.07 -44.57
CA PRO A 41 -24.51 1.51 -44.08
C PRO A 41 -24.49 -0.02 -44.21
N PRO A 42 -23.31 -0.63 -44.44
CA PRO A 42 -23.18 -2.08 -44.41
C PRO A 42 -23.58 -2.63 -43.04
N GLU A 43 -24.35 -3.73 -43.04
CA GLU A 43 -24.75 -4.40 -41.81
C GLU A 43 -23.52 -4.97 -41.08
N LEU A 44 -23.44 -4.68 -39.79
CA LEU A 44 -22.42 -5.25 -38.90
C LEU A 44 -22.90 -6.61 -38.38
N SER A 45 -21.97 -7.53 -38.15
CA SER A 45 -22.30 -8.80 -37.51
C SER A 45 -22.80 -8.57 -36.08
N ALA A 46 -23.60 -9.52 -35.57
CA ALA A 46 -24.09 -9.48 -34.19
C ALA A 46 -22.92 -9.44 -33.17
N GLU A 47 -21.81 -10.10 -33.49
CA GLU A 47 -20.59 -10.10 -32.67
C GLU A 47 -19.93 -8.71 -32.64
N ALA A 48 -19.79 -8.05 -33.79
CA ALA A 48 -19.23 -6.70 -33.88
C ALA A 48 -20.08 -5.68 -33.11
N LEU A 49 -21.42 -5.78 -33.21
CA LEU A 49 -22.34 -4.94 -32.45
C LEU A 49 -22.25 -5.20 -30.94
N ALA A 50 -22.03 -6.45 -30.51
CA ALA A 50 -21.85 -6.78 -29.10
C ALA A 50 -20.54 -6.17 -28.55
N THR A 51 -19.43 -6.28 -29.30
CA THR A 51 -18.14 -5.68 -28.93
C THR A 51 -18.23 -4.15 -28.81
N ILE A 52 -18.76 -3.48 -29.83
CA ILE A 52 -18.94 -2.01 -29.86
C ILE A 52 -19.79 -1.51 -28.68
N ASN A 53 -20.76 -2.30 -28.22
CA ASN A 53 -21.66 -1.90 -27.13
C ASN A 53 -21.17 -2.26 -25.72
N ASN A 54 -20.41 -3.35 -25.56
CA ASN A 54 -20.03 -3.87 -24.24
C ASN A 54 -18.64 -3.39 -23.80
N GLU A 55 -17.66 -3.39 -24.70
CA GLU A 55 -16.28 -3.03 -24.38
C GLU A 55 -16.16 -1.59 -23.82
N PRO A 56 -16.87 -0.58 -24.35
CA PRO A 56 -16.84 0.77 -23.78
C PRO A 56 -17.49 0.86 -22.40
N LYS A 57 -18.49 0.02 -22.10
CA LYS A 57 -19.17 0.00 -20.79
C LYS A 57 -18.27 -0.60 -19.71
N GLU A 58 -17.58 -1.69 -20.05
CA GLU A 58 -16.58 -2.30 -19.17
C GLU A 58 -15.44 -1.32 -18.91
N ALA A 59 -14.92 -0.67 -19.95
CA ALA A 59 -13.88 0.33 -19.80
C ALA A 59 -14.33 1.55 -18.98
N ALA A 60 -15.56 2.04 -19.17
CA ALA A 60 -16.14 3.11 -18.34
C ALA A 60 -16.26 2.70 -16.86
N THR A 61 -16.61 1.44 -16.60
CA THR A 61 -16.67 0.90 -15.23
C THR A 61 -15.28 0.84 -14.61
N SER A 62 -14.30 0.30 -15.31
CA SER A 62 -12.90 0.26 -14.86
C SER A 62 -12.30 1.67 -14.67
N PHE A 63 -12.69 2.63 -15.51
CA PHE A 63 -12.29 4.03 -15.35
C PHE A 63 -12.86 4.62 -14.04
N MET A 64 -14.15 4.42 -13.78
CA MET A 64 -14.80 4.92 -12.56
C MET A 64 -14.25 4.26 -11.29
N GLU A 65 -13.97 2.96 -11.32
CA GLU A 65 -13.25 2.28 -10.24
C GLU A 65 -11.85 2.86 -10.05
N GLY A 66 -11.18 3.16 -11.17
CA GLY A 66 -9.88 3.81 -11.18
C GLY A 66 -9.88 5.15 -10.43
N VAL A 67 -10.84 6.01 -10.76
CA VAL A 67 -11.04 7.32 -10.12
C VAL A 67 -11.36 7.17 -8.63
N LYS A 68 -12.26 6.24 -8.25
CA LYS A 68 -12.58 6.00 -6.83
C LYS A 68 -11.37 5.56 -6.02
N GLN A 69 -10.53 4.69 -6.58
CA GLN A 69 -9.28 4.26 -5.95
C GLN A 69 -8.29 5.42 -5.82
N PHE A 70 -8.20 6.29 -6.83
CA PHE A 70 -7.38 7.50 -6.75
C PHE A 70 -7.84 8.42 -5.62
N ASP A 71 -9.15 8.69 -5.51
CA ASP A 71 -9.71 9.52 -4.42
C ASP A 71 -9.44 8.91 -3.04
N ALA A 72 -9.56 7.58 -2.90
CA ALA A 72 -9.24 6.89 -1.67
C ALA A 72 -7.75 7.02 -1.29
N LEU A 73 -6.85 6.95 -2.28
CA LEU A 73 -5.41 7.15 -2.07
C LEU A 73 -5.09 8.60 -1.69
N VAL A 74 -5.76 9.59 -2.30
CA VAL A 74 -5.63 11.00 -1.93
C VAL A 74 -6.10 11.24 -0.49
N ALA A 75 -7.22 10.65 -0.09
CA ALA A 75 -7.73 10.75 1.28
C ALA A 75 -6.82 10.05 2.31
N ALA A 76 -6.07 9.04 1.89
CA ALA A 76 -5.10 8.33 2.73
C ALA A 76 -3.74 9.04 2.83
N LEU A 77 -3.52 10.15 2.11
CA LEU A 77 -2.28 10.91 2.22
C LEU A 77 -2.11 11.43 3.66
N PRO A 78 -0.93 11.26 4.27
CA PRO A 78 -0.68 11.80 5.60
C PRO A 78 -0.81 13.34 5.54
N LEU A 79 -1.83 13.86 6.22
CA LEU A 79 -2.13 15.29 6.29
C LEU A 79 -0.94 16.01 6.92
N ASN A 80 -0.40 16.98 6.20
CA ASN A 80 0.62 17.87 6.73
C ASN A 80 -0.01 19.22 7.12
N ASP A 81 -0.78 19.22 8.21
CA ASP A 81 -1.54 20.40 8.67
C ASP A 81 -0.66 21.60 9.07
N GLY A 82 0.67 21.43 9.17
CA GLY A 82 1.61 22.47 9.60
C GLY A 82 2.77 22.75 8.63
N GLY A 83 2.74 22.19 7.42
CA GLY A 83 3.82 22.34 6.44
C GLY A 83 5.14 21.66 6.86
N GLU A 84 6.22 21.94 6.12
CA GLU A 84 7.51 21.29 6.31
C GLU A 84 8.11 21.54 7.70
N GLU A 85 7.99 22.77 8.22
CA GLU A 85 8.57 23.15 9.51
C GLU A 85 7.95 22.38 10.68
N ALA A 86 6.63 22.21 10.70
CA ALA A 86 5.96 21.42 11.73
C ALA A 86 6.34 19.93 11.67
N GLN A 87 6.54 19.39 10.46
CA GLN A 87 7.04 18.03 10.28
C GLN A 87 8.47 17.87 10.79
N LEU A 88 9.37 18.80 10.44
CA LEU A 88 10.76 18.77 10.93
C LEU A 88 10.82 18.86 12.45
N LYS A 89 10.01 19.74 13.05
CA LYS A 89 9.89 19.81 14.51
C LYS A 89 9.40 18.50 15.10
N LYS A 90 8.36 17.89 14.51
CA LYS A 90 7.83 16.61 14.98
C LYS A 90 8.85 15.47 14.86
N ILE A 91 9.66 15.47 13.80
CA ILE A 91 10.76 14.50 13.62
C ILE A 91 11.81 14.68 14.72
N ALA A 92 12.22 15.92 15.02
CA ALA A 92 13.20 16.19 16.06
C ALA A 92 12.69 15.77 17.46
N GLU A 93 11.40 16.02 17.76
CA GLU A 93 10.76 15.54 18.98
C GLU A 93 10.78 14.02 19.09
N LEU A 94 10.39 13.32 18.01
CA LEU A 94 10.38 11.84 17.98
C LEU A 94 11.80 11.25 18.05
N GLN A 95 12.81 11.94 17.51
CA GLN A 95 14.21 11.52 17.64
C GLN A 95 14.68 11.62 19.09
N ALA A 96 14.39 12.74 19.76
CA ALA A 96 14.72 12.91 21.17
C ALA A 96 14.00 11.89 22.08
N GLU A 97 12.72 11.61 21.80
CA GLU A 97 11.94 10.59 22.51
C GLU A 97 12.54 9.19 22.31
N ASN A 98 12.84 8.81 21.07
CA ASN A 98 13.46 7.52 20.75
C ASN A 98 14.83 7.35 21.43
N GLU A 99 15.64 8.41 21.50
CA GLU A 99 16.91 8.37 22.22
C GLU A 99 16.73 8.17 23.72
N SER A 100 15.74 8.82 24.34
CA SER A 100 15.42 8.65 25.75
C SER A 100 14.96 7.22 26.04
N VAL A 101 13.96 6.75 25.29
CA VAL A 101 13.43 5.38 25.43
C VAL A 101 14.53 4.35 25.17
N GLY A 102 15.40 4.60 24.18
CA GLY A 102 16.54 3.72 23.89
C GLY A 102 17.51 3.58 25.07
N LYS A 103 17.77 4.68 25.80
CA LYS A 103 18.60 4.64 27.01
C LYS A 103 17.92 3.87 28.14
N GLU A 104 16.64 4.12 28.38
CA GLU A 104 15.86 3.42 29.40
C GLU A 104 15.86 1.90 29.15
N VAL A 105 15.60 1.48 27.91
CA VAL A 105 15.65 0.07 27.51
C VAL A 105 17.04 -0.53 27.73
N GLN A 106 18.11 0.22 27.44
CA GLN A 106 19.48 -0.24 27.64
C GLN A 106 19.82 -0.41 29.12
N GLU A 107 19.36 0.49 29.99
CA GLU A 107 19.56 0.40 31.44
C GLU A 107 18.80 -0.80 32.02
N GLU A 108 17.54 -1.00 31.63
CA GLU A 108 16.75 -2.16 32.03
C GLU A 108 17.40 -3.47 31.58
N MET A 109 17.90 -3.52 30.34
CA MET A 109 18.60 -4.71 29.83
C MET A 109 19.85 -5.03 30.67
N GLN A 110 20.65 -4.02 31.04
CA GLN A 110 21.81 -4.22 31.90
C GLN A 110 21.44 -4.64 33.33
N ALA A 111 20.30 -4.20 33.85
CA ALA A 111 19.78 -4.66 35.14
C ALA A 111 19.38 -6.15 35.05
N ALA A 112 18.60 -6.52 34.03
CA ALA A 112 18.16 -7.89 33.80
C ALA A 112 19.34 -8.86 33.59
N GLU A 113 20.38 -8.46 32.84
CA GLU A 113 21.58 -9.27 32.66
C GLU A 113 22.33 -9.53 33.98
N ARG A 114 22.39 -8.53 34.86
CA ARG A 114 23.01 -8.68 36.18
C ARG A 114 22.22 -9.64 37.07
N GLU A 115 20.89 -9.52 37.09
CA GLU A 115 20.03 -10.44 37.82
C GLU A 115 20.14 -11.87 37.31
N LEU A 116 20.15 -12.05 35.98
CA LEU A 116 20.32 -13.36 35.36
C LEU A 116 21.66 -14.00 35.72
N LYS A 117 22.74 -13.20 35.77
CA LYS A 117 24.06 -13.67 36.21
C LYS A 117 24.03 -14.14 37.67
N GLN A 118 23.42 -13.36 38.56
CA GLN A 118 23.27 -13.74 39.97
C GLN A 118 22.45 -15.03 40.13
N LEU A 119 21.33 -15.15 39.43
CA LEU A 119 20.50 -16.35 39.45
C LEU A 119 21.28 -17.58 38.98
N ARG A 120 22.09 -17.43 37.91
CA ARG A 120 22.92 -18.50 37.37
C ARG A 120 24.00 -18.94 38.36
N GLU A 121 24.65 -18.00 39.05
CA GLU A 121 25.64 -18.30 40.09
C GLU A 121 25.00 -19.05 41.28
N LEU A 122 23.86 -18.58 41.76
CA LEU A 122 23.10 -19.25 42.82
C LEU A 122 22.66 -20.65 42.40
N PHE A 123 22.20 -20.82 41.16
CA PHE A 123 21.82 -22.12 40.61
C PHE A 123 23.01 -23.09 40.55
N HIS A 124 24.17 -22.63 40.10
CA HIS A 124 25.40 -23.44 40.09
C HIS A 124 25.80 -23.86 41.52
N MET A 125 25.76 -22.94 42.49
CA MET A 125 26.07 -23.25 43.88
C MET A 125 25.10 -24.27 44.48
N ALA A 126 23.80 -24.14 44.21
CA ALA A 126 22.79 -25.11 44.65
C ALA A 126 23.01 -26.48 44.00
N ALA A 127 23.28 -26.53 42.70
CA ALA A 127 23.58 -27.77 41.99
C ALA A 127 24.83 -28.48 42.55
N ASP A 128 25.92 -27.72 42.80
CA ASP A 128 27.16 -28.26 43.37
C ASP A 128 26.96 -28.79 44.79
N ASN A 129 26.18 -28.11 45.62
CA ASN A 129 25.81 -28.61 46.95
C ASN A 129 25.02 -29.93 46.86
N CYS A 130 24.03 -30.02 45.97
CA CYS A 130 23.27 -31.25 45.75
C CYS A 130 24.15 -32.42 45.26
N LEU A 131 25.16 -32.14 44.42
CA LEU A 131 26.11 -33.15 43.94
C LEU A 131 27.07 -33.61 45.05
N ARG A 132 27.52 -32.70 45.91
CA ARG A 132 28.39 -33.02 47.06
C ARG A 132 27.69 -33.78 48.18
N LEU A 133 26.37 -33.61 48.31
CA LEU A 133 25.55 -34.32 49.31
C LEU A 133 25.15 -35.73 48.87
N LYS A 134 25.50 -36.17 47.65
CA LYS A 134 25.23 -37.53 47.20
C LYS A 134 26.26 -38.48 47.83
N PRO A 135 25.88 -39.40 48.75
CA PRO A 135 26.82 -40.34 49.34
C PRO A 135 27.38 -41.28 48.26
N PRO A 136 28.64 -41.72 48.37
CA PRO A 136 29.21 -42.69 47.44
C PRO A 136 28.41 -43.99 47.53
N SER A 137 27.86 -44.41 46.39
CA SER A 137 27.26 -45.73 46.18
C SER A 137 28.28 -46.85 46.32
#